data_AF-A0A527CW56-F1
#
_entry.id   AF-A0A527CW56-F1
#
_cell.length_a   1.000
_cell.length_b   1.000
_cell.length_c   1.000
_cell.angle_alpha   90.00
_cell.angle_beta   90.00
_cell.angle_gamma   90.00
#
_symmetry.space_group_name_H-M   'P 1'
#
loop_
_entity.id
_entity.type
_entity.pdbx_description
1 polymer ?
#
loop_
_entity_poly.entity_id
_entity_poly.type
_entity_poly.pdbx_seq_one_letter_code
_entity_poly.pdbx_strand_id
1 'polypeptide(L)'
;DPLGVGIVVAIITYFSLIVGELVPKQIALRDPERVAARVAPAMTILATVSAPLVFLLDFSGRTILWLLGQRGESEEKVTDEEIKMLVAEAEHHGTIESDERRMIAGVMRLGDRAVRAVMTPRTEVDWINLQSDEAAIR
;
A
#
# COMPACT_ATOMS: atom_id res chain seq x y z
N ASP A 1 -53.48 1.89 -7.94
CA ASP A 1 -52.53 2.24 -9.02
C ASP A 1 -51.14 2.64 -8.55
N PRO A 2 -50.92 3.65 -7.67
CA PRO A 2 -49.56 4.07 -7.28
C PRO A 2 -48.79 3.03 -6.44
N LEU A 3 -49.49 2.26 -5.59
CA LEU A 3 -48.87 1.19 -4.80
C LEU A 3 -48.33 0.04 -5.67
N GLY A 4 -49.04 -0.32 -6.74
CA GLY A 4 -48.60 -1.37 -7.67
C GLY A 4 -47.35 -0.98 -8.43
N VAL A 5 -47.30 0.26 -8.95
CA VAL A 5 -46.12 0.80 -9.64
C VAL A 5 -44.93 0.87 -8.67
N GLY A 6 -45.13 1.33 -7.44
CA GLY A 6 -44.08 1.41 -6.42
C GLY A 6 -43.46 0.04 -6.10
N ILE A 7 -44.29 -1.00 -5.94
CA ILE A 7 -43.82 -2.36 -5.67
C ILE A 7 -43.04 -2.91 -6.86
N VAL A 8 -43.54 -2.74 -8.09
CA VAL A 8 -42.85 -3.22 -9.29
C VAL A 8 -41.51 -2.53 -9.47
N VAL A 9 -41.45 -1.21 -9.30
CA VAL A 9 -40.18 -0.45 -9.37
C VAL A 9 -39.20 -0.90 -8.28
N ALA A 10 -39.66 -1.10 -7.04
CA ALA A 10 -38.79 -1.57 -5.96
C ALA A 10 -38.20 -2.96 -6.26
N ILE A 11 -39.03 -3.88 -6.75
CA ILE A 11 -38.60 -5.23 -7.14
C ILE A 11 -37.58 -5.16 -8.28
N ILE A 12 -37.92 -4.47 -9.37
CA ILE A 12 -37.01 -4.36 -10.54
C ILE A 12 -35.69 -3.70 -10.14
N THR A 13 -35.73 -2.64 -9.33
CA THR A 13 -34.52 -1.95 -8.85
C THR A 13 -33.65 -2.87 -8.01
N TYR A 14 -34.26 -3.61 -7.06
CA TYR A 14 -33.53 -4.57 -6.22
C TYR A 14 -32.85 -5.66 -7.04
N PHE A 15 -33.60 -6.30 -7.96
CA PHE A 15 -33.04 -7.36 -8.82
C PHE A 15 -31.99 -6.81 -9.79
N SER A 16 -32.22 -5.64 -10.39
CA SER A 16 -31.27 -4.98 -11.28
C SER A 16 -29.96 -4.66 -10.56
N LEU A 17 -30.01 -4.16 -9.32
CA LEU A 17 -28.81 -3.88 -8.53
C LEU A 17 -28.05 -5.17 -8.19
N ILE A 18 -28.75 -6.23 -7.78
CA ILE A 18 -28.10 -7.49 -7.44
C ILE A 18 -27.42 -8.12 -8.65
N VAL A 19 -28.15 -8.28 -9.75
CA VAL A 19 -27.66 -8.96 -10.95
C VAL A 19 -26.68 -8.10 -11.73
N GLY A 20 -26.93 -6.79 -11.79
CA GLY A 20 -26.14 -5.84 -12.58
C GLY A 20 -24.86 -5.37 -11.90
N GLU A 21 -24.86 -5.24 -10.57
CA GLU A 21 -23.72 -4.66 -9.85
C GLU A 21 -23.15 -5.61 -8.79
N LEU A 22 -23.97 -6.04 -7.83
CA LEU A 22 -23.48 -6.69 -6.61
C LEU A 22 -22.85 -8.06 -6.90
N VAL A 23 -23.53 -8.90 -7.67
CA VAL A 23 -23.05 -10.26 -8.01
C VAL A 23 -21.80 -10.20 -8.90
N PRO A 24 -21.76 -9.44 -10.01
CA PRO A 24 -20.54 -9.29 -10.80
C PRO A 24 -19.36 -8.77 -9.99
N LYS A 25 -19.60 -7.79 -9.10
CA LYS A 25 -18.56 -7.24 -8.22
C LYS A 25 -18.02 -8.28 -7.25
N GLN A 26 -18.89 -9.10 -6.64
CA GLN A 26 -18.45 -10.18 -5.75
C GLN A 26 -17.67 -11.28 -6.49
N ILE A 27 -18.04 -11.59 -7.73
CA ILE A 27 -17.28 -12.53 -8.58
C ILE A 27 -15.89 -11.95 -8.91
N ALA A 28 -15.83 -10.66 -9.26
CA ALA A 28 -14.57 -9.98 -9.54
C ALA A 28 -13.62 -9.97 -8.34
N LEU A 29 -14.14 -9.80 -7.12
CA LEU A 29 -13.33 -9.80 -5.90
C LEU A 29 -12.85 -11.20 -5.46
N ARG A 30 -13.48 -12.28 -5.96
CA ARG A 30 -13.07 -13.65 -5.62
C ARG A 30 -11.94 -14.19 -6.50
N ASP A 31 -11.83 -13.71 -7.74
CA ASP A 31 -10.79 -14.09 -8.70
C ASP A 31 -10.33 -12.84 -9.48
N PRO A 32 -9.66 -11.90 -8.77
CA PRO A 32 -9.34 -10.60 -9.33
C PRO A 32 -8.40 -10.69 -10.53
N GLU A 33 -7.46 -11.64 -10.55
CA GLU A 33 -6.47 -11.77 -11.62
C GLU A 33 -7.12 -12.15 -12.94
N ARG A 34 -8.00 -13.17 -12.96
CA ARG A 34 -8.63 -13.62 -14.20
C ARG A 34 -9.68 -12.64 -14.69
N VAL A 35 -10.37 -11.95 -13.78
CA VAL A 35 -11.36 -10.94 -14.16
C VAL A 35 -10.64 -9.69 -14.67
N ALA A 36 -9.60 -9.23 -13.99
CA ALA A 36 -8.77 -8.11 -14.44
C ALA A 36 -8.17 -8.40 -15.82
N ALA A 37 -7.59 -9.58 -16.07
CA ALA A 37 -7.04 -9.93 -17.37
C ALA A 37 -8.08 -9.90 -18.50
N ARG A 38 -9.34 -10.29 -18.23
CA ARG A 38 -10.43 -10.22 -19.22
C ARG A 38 -10.92 -8.80 -19.48
N VAL A 39 -10.99 -7.96 -18.44
CA VAL A 39 -11.54 -6.60 -18.52
C VAL A 39 -10.48 -5.57 -18.94
N ALA A 40 -9.20 -5.87 -18.73
CA ALA A 40 -8.05 -5.05 -19.12
C ALA A 40 -8.15 -4.44 -20.53
N PRO A 41 -8.39 -5.19 -21.63
CA PRO A 41 -8.45 -4.60 -22.97
C PRO A 41 -9.56 -3.55 -23.10
N ALA A 42 -10.72 -3.76 -22.48
CA ALA A 42 -11.81 -2.77 -22.50
C ALA A 42 -11.43 -1.50 -21.72
N MET A 43 -10.77 -1.65 -20.57
CA MET A 43 -10.26 -0.52 -19.80
C MET A 43 -9.17 0.25 -20.56
N THR A 44 -8.28 -0.44 -21.28
CA THR A 44 -7.23 0.20 -22.09
C THR A 44 -7.81 1.04 -23.22
N ILE A 45 -8.85 0.55 -23.90
CA ILE A 45 -9.54 1.33 -24.93
C ILE A 45 -10.16 2.58 -24.32
N LEU A 46 -10.88 2.43 -23.21
CA LEU A 46 -11.50 3.55 -22.52
C LEU A 46 -10.44 4.58 -22.08
N ALA A 47 -9.34 4.12 -21.48
CA ALA A 47 -8.23 4.97 -21.06
C ALA A 47 -7.60 5.73 -22.24
N THR A 48 -7.42 5.07 -23.39
CA THR A 48 -6.85 5.68 -24.59
C THR A 48 -7.77 6.75 -25.17
N VAL A 49 -9.08 6.47 -25.22
CA VAL A 49 -10.08 7.43 -25.70
C VAL A 49 -10.23 8.62 -24.75
N SER A 50 -10.15 8.38 -23.43
CA SER A 50 -10.20 9.43 -22.42
C SER A 50 -8.87 10.19 -22.25
N ALA A 51 -7.75 9.65 -22.72
CA ALA A 51 -6.43 10.25 -22.60
C ALA A 51 -6.34 11.73 -23.06
N PRO A 52 -6.85 12.14 -24.24
CA PRO A 52 -6.78 13.55 -24.65
C PRO A 52 -7.54 14.49 -23.70
N LEU A 53 -8.67 14.04 -23.16
CA LEU A 53 -9.45 14.82 -22.19
C LEU A 53 -8.71 14.96 -20.87
N VAL A 54 -8.16 13.85 -20.36
CA VAL A 54 -7.37 13.84 -19.12
C VAL A 54 -6.13 14.70 -19.26
N PHE A 55 -5.44 14.65 -20.40
CA PHE A 55 -4.28 15.49 -20.70
C PHE A 55 -4.63 16.99 -20.66
N LEU A 56 -5.75 17.38 -21.26
CA LEU A 56 -6.22 18.78 -21.24
C LEU A 56 -6.50 19.24 -19.80
N LEU A 57 -7.17 18.40 -19.01
CA LEU A 57 -7.48 18.68 -17.60
C LEU A 57 -6.21 18.79 -16.75
N ASP A 58 -5.30 17.84 -16.86
CA ASP A 58 -4.01 17.85 -16.15
C ASP A 58 -3.18 19.09 -16.54
N PHE A 59 -3.08 19.41 -17.83
CA PHE A 59 -2.37 20.59 -18.31
C PHE A 59 -2.98 21.89 -17.76
N SER A 60 -4.31 22.01 -17.78
CA SER A 60 -5.00 23.19 -17.24
C SER A 60 -4.82 23.32 -15.72
N GLY A 61 -4.93 22.22 -14.98
CA GLY A 61 -4.67 22.19 -13.54
C GLY A 61 -3.25 22.63 -13.20
N ARG A 62 -2.25 22.05 -13.88
CA ARG A 62 -0.83 22.44 -13.71
C ARG A 62 -0.59 23.91 -14.07
N THR A 63 -1.23 24.42 -15.11
CA THR A 63 -1.13 25.83 -15.50
C THR A 63 -1.67 26.75 -14.40
N ILE A 64 -2.81 26.40 -13.80
CA ILE A 64 -3.38 27.17 -12.68
C ILE A 64 -2.47 27.11 -11.46
N LEU A 65 -1.98 25.94 -11.07
CA LEU A 65 -1.05 25.78 -9.94
C LEU A 65 0.24 26.59 -10.15
N TRP A 66 0.75 26.58 -11.38
CA TRP A 66 1.91 27.38 -11.78
C TRP A 66 1.65 28.88 -11.66
N LEU A 67 0.47 29.37 -12.07
CA LEU A 67 0.06 30.78 -11.91
C LEU A 67 -0.10 31.16 -10.43
N LEU A 68 -0.56 30.24 -9.59
CA LEU A 68 -0.68 30.44 -8.14
C LEU A 68 0.67 30.34 -7.40
N GLY A 69 1.77 30.09 -8.11
CA GLY A 69 3.10 29.98 -7.51
C GLY A 69 3.34 28.67 -6.76
N GLN A 70 2.41 27.71 -6.81
CA GLN A 70 2.61 26.36 -6.28
C GLN A 70 3.38 25.53 -7.30
N ARG A 71 4.70 25.75 -7.34
CA ARG A 71 5.64 24.93 -8.10
C ARG A 71 6.23 23.85 -7.21
N GLY A 72 5.98 22.60 -7.57
CA GLY A 72 6.60 21.43 -6.96
C GLY A 72 5.76 20.20 -7.26
N GLU A 73 6.39 19.13 -7.74
CA GLU A 73 5.81 17.81 -7.51
C GLU A 73 5.71 17.67 -5.99
N SER A 74 4.52 17.34 -5.48
CA SER A 74 4.46 16.83 -4.11
C SER A 74 5.23 15.52 -4.18
N GLU A 75 6.52 15.53 -3.88
CA GLU A 75 7.20 14.32 -3.46
C GLU A 75 6.36 13.82 -2.29
N GLU A 76 5.54 12.81 -2.58
CA GLU A 76 4.79 12.06 -1.58
C GLU A 76 5.86 11.32 -0.77
N LYS A 77 6.46 12.05 0.17
CA LYS A 77 7.46 11.54 1.09
C LYS A 77 6.71 10.63 2.01
N VAL A 78 6.64 9.36 1.61
CA VAL A 78 6.07 8.31 2.44
C VAL A 78 6.81 8.34 3.78
N THR A 79 6.06 8.63 4.82
CA THR A 79 6.55 8.69 6.20
C THR A 79 6.67 7.29 6.78
N ASP A 80 7.51 7.13 7.81
CA ASP A 80 7.64 5.84 8.50
C ASP A 80 6.31 5.35 9.09
N GLU A 81 5.44 6.27 9.52
CA GLU A 81 4.09 5.97 9.98
C GLU A 81 3.21 5.40 8.85
N GLU A 82 3.30 5.95 7.64
CA GLU A 82 2.59 5.42 6.48
C GLU A 82 3.12 4.03 6.08
N ILE A 83 4.45 3.81 6.14
CA ILE A 83 5.02 2.48 5.91
C ILE A 83 4.50 1.47 6.93
N LYS A 84 4.46 1.83 8.22
CA LYS A 84 3.92 0.96 9.28
C LYS A 84 2.43 0.63 9.06
N MET A 85 1.65 1.62 8.63
CA MET A 85 0.23 1.45 8.29
C MET A 85 0.06 0.47 7.12
N LEU A 86 0.82 0.64 6.04
CA LEU A 86 0.77 -0.25 4.88
C LEU A 86 1.13 -1.70 5.22
N VAL A 87 2.15 -1.90 6.06
CA VAL A 87 2.56 -3.23 6.50
C VAL A 87 1.51 -3.88 7.41
N ALA A 88 0.85 -3.10 8.26
CA ALA A 88 -0.24 -3.60 9.12
C ALA A 88 -1.49 -3.97 8.30
N GLU A 89 -1.84 -3.16 7.28
CA GLU A 89 -2.90 -3.45 6.32
C GLU A 89 -2.60 -4.77 5.59
N ALA A 90 -1.36 -4.94 5.10
CA ALA A 90 -0.94 -6.16 4.40
C ALA A 90 -0.96 -7.42 5.28
N GLU A 91 -0.66 -7.31 6.58
CA GLU A 91 -0.85 -8.40 7.55
C GLU A 91 -2.34 -8.74 7.71
N HIS A 92 -3.21 -7.72 7.79
CA HIS A 92 -4.65 -7.92 7.95
C HIS A 92 -5.29 -8.64 6.77
N HIS A 93 -4.84 -8.33 5.54
CA HIS A 93 -5.28 -9.03 4.32
C HIS A 93 -4.60 -10.40 4.14
N GLY A 94 -3.74 -10.82 5.07
CA GLY A 94 -3.08 -12.13 5.05
C GLY A 94 -1.95 -12.25 4.03
N THR A 95 -1.51 -11.13 3.45
CA THR A 95 -0.40 -11.10 2.48
C THR A 95 0.96 -11.18 3.17
N ILE A 96 1.05 -10.72 4.42
CA ILE A 96 2.28 -10.73 5.24
C ILE A 96 1.99 -11.51 6.52
N GLU A 97 2.90 -12.39 6.90
CA GLU A 97 2.79 -13.10 8.18
C GLU A 97 3.17 -12.20 9.36
N SER A 98 2.61 -12.47 10.54
CA SER A 98 2.91 -11.68 11.75
C SER A 98 4.41 -11.67 12.10
N ASP A 99 5.16 -12.69 11.69
CA ASP A 99 6.60 -12.81 11.92
C ASP A 99 7.39 -11.88 10.99
N GLU A 100 6.98 -11.79 9.72
CA GLU A 100 7.53 -10.86 8.74
C GLU A 100 7.26 -9.40 9.14
N ARG A 101 6.06 -9.07 9.62
CA ARG A 101 5.78 -7.74 10.17
C ARG A 101 6.74 -7.37 11.31
N ARG A 102 6.99 -8.30 12.23
CA ARG A 102 7.94 -8.07 13.34
C ARG A 102 9.36 -7.86 12.83
N MET A 103 9.76 -8.57 11.79
CA MET A 103 11.05 -8.38 11.13
C MET A 103 11.16 -6.99 10.48
N ILE A 104 10.16 -6.59 9.69
CA ILE A 104 10.12 -5.27 9.01
C ILE A 104 10.18 -4.14 10.05
N ALA A 105 9.35 -4.21 11.10
CA ALA A 105 9.39 -3.26 12.20
C ALA A 105 10.73 -3.29 12.98
N GLY A 106 11.43 -4.44 12.98
CA GLY A 106 12.79 -4.60 13.49
C GLY A 106 13.83 -3.85 12.68
N VAL A 107 13.79 -4.00 11.36
CA VAL A 107 14.71 -3.35 10.42
C VAL A 107 14.56 -1.82 10.46
N MET A 108 13.32 -1.31 10.44
CA MET A 108 13.07 0.13 10.54
C MET A 108 13.67 0.72 11.81
N ARG A 109 13.43 0.08 12.97
CA ARG A 109 14.01 0.53 14.25
C ARG A 109 15.52 0.37 14.33
N LEU A 110 16.12 -0.53 13.56
CA LEU A 110 17.56 -0.75 13.57
C LEU A 110 18.29 0.43 12.92
N GLY A 111 17.72 1.02 11.86
CA GLY A 111 18.26 2.21 11.20
C GLY A 111 18.43 3.40 12.16
N ASP A 112 17.49 3.56 13.09
CA ASP A 112 17.51 4.65 14.08
C ASP A 112 18.25 4.29 15.38
N ARG A 113 18.68 3.03 15.54
CA ARG A 113 19.25 2.55 16.80
C ARG A 113 20.71 2.96 16.90
N ALA A 114 21.01 3.75 17.94
CA ALA A 114 22.39 4.11 18.24
C ALA A 114 23.26 2.86 18.48
N VAL A 115 24.48 2.85 17.94
CA VAL A 115 25.45 1.74 18.06
C VAL A 115 25.66 1.29 19.52
N ARG A 116 25.63 2.25 20.46
CA ARG A 116 25.73 1.98 21.90
C ARG A 116 24.68 1.00 22.44
N ALA A 117 23.54 0.88 21.77
CA ALA A 117 22.41 0.06 22.21
C ALA A 117 22.49 -1.39 21.67
N VAL A 118 23.54 -1.72 20.91
CA VAL A 118 23.80 -3.04 20.33
C VAL A 118 25.22 -3.53 20.64
N MET A 119 26.18 -2.62 20.84
CA MET A 119 27.55 -2.99 21.20
C MET A 119 27.64 -3.65 22.59
N THR A 120 28.62 -4.54 22.75
CA THR A 120 29.02 -5.05 24.08
C THR A 120 29.74 -3.95 24.86
N PRO A 121 29.33 -3.64 26.11
CA PRO A 121 30.04 -2.69 26.95
C PRO A 121 31.51 -3.07 27.15
N ARG A 122 32.42 -2.10 27.17
CA ARG A 122 33.88 -2.34 27.30
C ARG A 122 34.23 -3.22 28.53
N THR A 123 33.47 -3.12 29.61
CA THR A 123 33.67 -3.90 30.83
C THR A 123 33.30 -5.38 30.69
N GLU A 124 32.55 -5.74 29.65
CA GLU A 124 32.05 -7.09 29.37
C GLU A 124 32.74 -7.73 28.15
N VAL A 125 33.73 -7.04 27.58
CA VAL A 125 34.56 -7.59 26.50
C VAL A 125 35.63 -8.47 27.12
N ASP A 126 35.83 -9.67 26.57
CA ASP A 126 36.98 -10.51 26.90
C ASP A 126 38.23 -10.01 26.15
N TRP A 127 39.26 -9.63 26.89
CA TRP A 127 40.51 -9.08 26.34
C TRP A 127 41.63 -10.09 26.46
N ILE A 128 42.40 -10.29 25.40
CA ILE A 128 43.66 -11.03 25.45
C ILE A 128 44.79 -10.02 25.60
N ASN A 129 45.61 -10.18 26.64
CA ASN A 129 46.78 -9.35 26.84
C ASN A 129 47.95 -9.88 25.99
N LEU A 130 48.53 -9.01 25.16
CA LEU A 130 49.67 -9.33 24.29
C LEU A 130 50.95 -9.71 25.06
N GLN A 131 51.01 -9.42 26.36
CA GLN A 131 52.14 -9.72 27.24
C GLN A 131 51.94 -11.02 28.04
N SER A 132 50.82 -11.72 27.86
CA SER A 132 50.53 -12.97 28.56
C SER A 132 51.30 -14.14 27.95
N ASP A 133 51.89 -14.97 28.81
CA ASP A 133 52.53 -16.24 28.41
C ASP A 133 51.51 -17.23 27.81
N GLU A 134 51.98 -18.12 26.94
CA GLU A 134 51.15 -19.13 26.24
C GLU A 134 50.40 -20.08 27.20
N ALA A 135 50.89 -20.23 28.43
CA ALA A 135 50.23 -20.99 29.49
C ALA A 135 49.02 -20.26 30.12
N ALA A 136 48.91 -18.94 29.97
CA ALA A 136 47.81 -18.12 30.48
C ALA A 136 46.69 -17.88 29.45
N ILE A 137 46.91 -18.26 28.18
CA ILE A 137 45.97 -18.09 27.06
C ILE A 137 45.23 -19.40 26.73
N ARG A 138 45.70 -20.55 27.24
CA ARG A 138 45.03 -21.87 27.13
C ARG A 138 44.01 -22.09 28.23
#